data_AF-A0A2E5HI83-F1
#
_entry.id   AF-A0A2E5HI83-F1
#
_cell.length_a   1.000
_cell.length_b   1.000
_cell.length_c   1.000
_cell.angle_alpha   90.00
_cell.angle_beta   90.00
_cell.angle_gamma   90.00
#
_symmetry.space_group_name_H-M   'P 1'
#
loop_
_entity.id
_entity.type
_entity.pdbx_description
1 polymer ?
#
loop_
_entity_poly.entity_id
_entity_poly.type
_entity_poly.pdbx_seq_one_letter_code
_entity_poly.pdbx_strand_id
1 'polypeptide(L)'
;MRHTNAHPRLGLLTAILLTATLLIACGDDFGTECTLPDTEVVQLACEETQDENTDDGQTARSSASCVIKNIIECDDRLCAKYRGSQPFCTRTCSADADCPGSAFCAEFVIGTGEKYCVKAELSGS
;
A
#
# COMPACT_ATOMS: atom_id res chain seq x y z
N MET A 1 70.09 -28.07 37.28
CA MET A 1 68.70 -28.11 37.76
C MET A 1 67.80 -27.75 36.60
N ARG A 2 66.93 -28.69 36.22
CA ARG A 2 65.99 -28.60 35.09
C ARG A 2 64.76 -27.82 35.56
N HIS A 3 64.35 -26.79 34.83
CA HIS A 3 62.94 -26.42 34.74
C HIS A 3 62.61 -26.10 33.29
N THR A 4 62.21 -27.15 32.58
CA THR A 4 61.39 -27.12 31.38
C THR A 4 60.04 -26.53 31.74
N ASN A 5 59.62 -25.45 31.07
CA ASN A 5 58.21 -25.09 30.97
C ASN A 5 57.77 -25.30 29.52
N ALA A 6 56.84 -26.22 29.35
CA ALA A 6 56.27 -26.69 28.10
C ALA A 6 54.87 -26.08 27.92
N HIS A 7 54.64 -25.49 26.73
CA HIS A 7 53.42 -25.46 25.87
C HIS A 7 52.04 -25.07 26.48
N PRO A 8 50.99 -24.68 25.70
CA PRO A 8 50.80 -24.77 24.24
C PRO A 8 50.22 -23.51 23.54
N ARG A 9 50.31 -23.52 22.20
CA ARG A 9 49.49 -22.73 21.27
C ARG A 9 48.15 -23.43 21.07
N LEU A 10 46.99 -22.77 21.24
CA LEU A 10 45.75 -23.06 20.48
C LEU A 10 44.56 -22.16 20.90
N GLY A 11 43.81 -21.68 19.91
CA GLY A 11 42.44 -21.14 20.03
C GLY A 11 42.40 -19.68 20.51
N LEU A 12 41.66 -18.74 19.91
CA LEU A 12 40.40 -18.90 19.23
C LEU A 12 40.18 -17.63 18.38
N LEU A 13 40.17 -17.81 17.05
CA LEU A 13 39.69 -16.85 16.07
C LEU A 13 38.17 -16.68 16.25
N THR A 14 37.70 -15.80 17.13
CA THR A 14 36.26 -15.47 17.22
C THR A 14 36.04 -14.12 17.88
N ALA A 15 36.00 -13.04 17.09
CA ALA A 15 35.36 -11.78 17.51
C ALA A 15 35.04 -10.84 16.33
N ILE A 16 34.73 -11.39 15.14
CA ILE A 16 34.19 -10.60 14.03
C ILE A 16 32.96 -11.34 13.50
N LEU A 17 31.87 -11.33 14.25
CA LEU A 17 30.57 -11.72 13.70
C LEU A 17 29.45 -11.08 14.51
N LEU A 18 28.53 -10.46 13.76
CA LEU A 18 27.16 -10.08 14.14
C LEU A 18 27.11 -8.81 15.00
N THR A 19 26.59 -7.68 14.53
CA THR A 19 25.26 -7.53 13.93
C THR A 19 25.20 -6.26 13.08
N ALA A 20 25.36 -6.39 11.77
CA ALA A 20 24.76 -5.43 10.85
C ALA A 20 23.27 -5.72 10.81
N THR A 21 22.51 -5.17 11.76
CA THR A 21 21.05 -5.06 11.65
C THR A 21 20.75 -4.09 10.52
N LEU A 22 20.83 -4.56 9.27
CA LEU A 22 20.04 -3.98 8.21
C LEU A 22 18.58 -4.28 8.57
N LEU A 23 17.93 -3.29 9.19
CA LEU A 23 16.48 -3.15 9.12
C LEU A 23 16.17 -2.95 7.64
N ILE A 24 16.01 -4.05 6.91
CA ILE A 24 15.32 -4.03 5.63
C ILE A 24 13.87 -3.75 6.01
N ALA A 25 13.54 -2.47 6.15
CA ALA A 25 12.16 -2.05 6.05
C ALA A 25 11.76 -2.40 4.61
N CYS A 26 11.24 -3.60 4.40
CA CYS A 26 10.30 -3.82 3.30
C CYS A 26 9.10 -2.94 3.63
N GLY A 27 9.21 -1.65 3.32
CA GLY A 27 8.05 -0.77 3.27
C GLY A 27 7.23 -1.29 2.10
N ASP A 28 6.08 -1.86 2.42
CA ASP A 28 5.09 -2.18 1.41
C ASP A 28 4.70 -0.91 0.66
N ASP A 29 4.45 -1.01 -0.65
CA ASP A 29 4.05 0.13 -1.48
C ASP A 29 2.64 0.66 -1.14
N PHE A 30 2.11 0.40 0.05
CA PHE A 30 0.78 0.82 0.43
C PHE A 30 0.63 2.35 0.45
N GLY A 31 -0.33 2.79 -0.36
CA GLY A 31 -0.71 4.17 -0.57
C GLY A 31 0.39 5.03 -1.16
N THR A 32 1.37 4.45 -1.85
CA THR A 32 2.16 5.17 -2.85
C THR A 32 1.26 5.48 -4.05
N GLU A 33 1.59 6.53 -4.80
CA GLU A 33 0.87 6.85 -6.04
C GLU A 33 1.11 5.76 -7.09
N CYS A 34 0.08 5.44 -7.87
CA CYS A 34 0.18 4.52 -8.99
C CYS A 34 -0.47 5.09 -10.25
N THR A 35 -0.03 4.60 -11.41
CA THR A 35 -0.57 5.00 -12.70
C THR A 35 -1.72 4.09 -13.09
N LEU A 36 -2.90 4.67 -13.28
CA LEU A 36 -4.03 3.95 -13.87
C LEU A 36 -3.84 3.87 -15.40
N PRO A 37 -4.11 2.70 -16.02
CA PRO A 37 -4.01 2.58 -17.47
C PRO A 37 -5.08 3.41 -18.16
N ASP A 38 -4.66 4.19 -19.15
CA ASP A 38 -5.52 5.03 -19.97
C ASP A 38 -6.33 4.16 -20.94
N THR A 39 -7.46 3.65 -20.44
CA THR A 39 -8.41 2.87 -21.22
C THR A 39 -9.80 3.38 -20.91
N GLU A 40 -10.68 3.38 -21.91
CA GLU A 40 -12.05 3.89 -21.79
C GLU A 40 -12.80 3.26 -20.60
N VAL A 41 -12.60 1.97 -20.35
CA VAL A 41 -13.21 1.24 -19.22
C VAL A 41 -12.74 1.78 -17.87
N VAL A 42 -11.45 2.10 -17.74
CA VAL A 42 -10.87 2.63 -16.50
C VAL A 42 -11.29 4.08 -16.30
N GLN A 43 -11.32 4.86 -17.37
CA GLN A 43 -11.85 6.23 -17.36
C GLN A 43 -13.30 6.26 -16.87
N LEU A 44 -14.18 5.45 -17.48
CA LEU A 44 -15.58 5.31 -17.06
C LEU A 44 -15.75 4.86 -15.60
N ALA A 45 -14.86 4.01 -15.09
CA ALA A 45 -14.95 3.48 -13.73
C ALA A 45 -14.35 4.41 -12.66
N CYS A 46 -13.31 5.17 -13.02
CA CYS A 46 -12.45 5.90 -12.08
C CYS A 46 -12.51 7.43 -12.23
N GLU A 47 -13.10 7.94 -13.29
CA GLU A 47 -13.28 9.38 -13.50
C GLU A 47 -14.66 9.85 -13.05
N GLU A 48 -14.71 11.11 -12.63
CA GLU A 48 -15.96 11.73 -12.21
C GLU A 48 -16.81 12.02 -13.44
N THR A 49 -17.96 11.36 -13.55
CA THR A 49 -18.99 11.78 -14.50
C THR A 49 -19.60 13.08 -13.99
N GLN A 50 -19.37 14.18 -14.69
CA GLN A 50 -20.19 15.38 -14.52
C GLN A 50 -21.59 15.05 -14.99
N ASP A 51 -22.54 14.89 -14.06
CA ASP A 51 -23.95 14.91 -14.41
C ASP A 51 -24.31 16.32 -14.89
N GLU A 52 -24.23 16.55 -16.20
CA GLU A 52 -24.57 17.84 -16.84
C GLU A 52 -26.08 18.14 -16.87
N ASN A 53 -26.92 17.47 -16.08
CA ASN A 53 -28.37 17.72 -16.05
C ASN A 53 -28.98 17.63 -14.64
N THR A 54 -28.57 18.55 -13.77
CA THR A 54 -29.41 18.94 -12.62
C THR A 54 -30.02 20.32 -12.92
N ASP A 55 -31.34 20.34 -13.12
CA ASP A 55 -32.21 21.50 -13.42
C ASP A 55 -32.22 22.59 -12.32
N ASP A 56 -31.31 22.50 -11.34
CA ASP A 56 -31.22 23.36 -10.15
C ASP A 56 -29.82 23.99 -9.95
N GLY A 57 -28.99 24.02 -11.00
CA GLY A 57 -27.70 24.75 -10.99
C GLY A 57 -26.66 24.23 -9.97
N GLN A 58 -26.89 23.03 -9.41
CA GLN A 58 -26.06 22.42 -8.40
C GLN A 58 -25.45 21.14 -8.98
N THR A 59 -24.29 21.29 -9.64
CA THR A 59 -23.52 20.16 -10.19
C THR A 59 -23.13 19.21 -9.06
N ALA A 60 -23.85 18.09 -8.93
CA ALA A 60 -23.49 17.03 -8.01
C ALA A 60 -22.27 16.28 -8.57
N ARG A 61 -21.07 16.65 -8.11
CA ARG A 61 -19.85 15.90 -8.42
C ARG A 61 -19.90 14.57 -7.68
N SER A 62 -20.27 13.50 -8.37
CA SER A 62 -20.18 12.16 -7.83
C SER A 62 -18.73 11.68 -7.94
N SER A 63 -17.97 11.80 -6.86
CA SER A 63 -16.57 11.38 -6.84
C SER A 63 -16.45 9.86 -6.89
N ALA A 64 -16.12 9.34 -8.08
CA ALA A 64 -16.04 7.90 -8.34
C ALA A 64 -14.97 7.22 -7.50
N SER A 65 -15.25 5.98 -7.09
CA SER A 65 -14.30 5.09 -6.42
C SER A 65 -14.13 3.82 -7.24
N CYS A 66 -12.88 3.43 -7.52
CA CYS A 66 -12.58 2.27 -8.36
C CYS A 66 -11.32 1.53 -7.89
N VAL A 67 -11.17 0.28 -8.34
CA VAL A 67 -9.97 -0.52 -8.11
C VAL A 67 -9.60 -1.25 -9.40
N ILE A 68 -8.36 -1.07 -9.84
CA ILE A 68 -7.77 -1.74 -10.98
C ILE A 68 -6.77 -2.79 -10.49
N LYS A 69 -6.94 -4.02 -10.99
CA LYS A 69 -6.10 -5.17 -10.66
C LYS A 69 -4.97 -5.32 -11.69
N ASN A 70 -3.90 -6.01 -11.31
CA ASN A 70 -2.72 -6.31 -12.14
C ASN A 70 -1.80 -5.11 -12.45
N ILE A 71 -1.77 -4.09 -11.58
CA ILE A 71 -0.84 -2.96 -11.73
C ILE A 71 0.52 -3.33 -11.14
N ILE A 72 1.56 -3.33 -11.97
CA ILE A 72 2.90 -3.82 -11.59
C ILE A 72 3.61 -2.88 -10.60
N GLU A 73 3.20 -1.61 -10.55
CA GLU A 73 3.73 -0.60 -9.62
C GLU A 73 3.36 -0.86 -8.15
N CYS A 74 2.36 -1.72 -7.91
CA CYS A 74 1.90 -2.07 -6.57
C CYS A 74 2.29 -3.50 -6.21
N ASP A 75 2.83 -3.71 -5.01
CA ASP A 75 3.14 -5.04 -4.46
C ASP A 75 1.97 -6.02 -4.54
N ASP A 76 0.80 -5.57 -4.07
CA ASP A 76 -0.45 -6.35 -4.08
C ASP A 76 -1.13 -6.35 -5.46
N ARG A 77 -0.54 -5.68 -6.45
CA ARG A 77 -1.05 -5.47 -7.81
C ARG A 77 -2.42 -4.77 -7.88
N LEU A 78 -2.75 -3.98 -6.87
CA LEU A 78 -4.01 -3.26 -6.76
C LEU A 78 -3.75 -1.75 -6.71
N CYS A 79 -4.26 -1.03 -7.69
CA CYS A 79 -4.26 0.43 -7.72
C CYS A 79 -5.71 0.91 -7.59
N ALA A 80 -5.97 1.78 -6.62
CA ALA A 80 -7.30 2.23 -6.27
C ALA A 80 -7.40 3.74 -6.37
N LYS A 81 -8.61 4.23 -6.66
CA LYS A 81 -8.96 5.64 -6.54
C LYS A 81 -10.19 5.72 -5.65
N TYR A 82 -10.14 6.49 -4.58
CA TYR A 82 -11.23 6.61 -3.63
C TYR A 82 -11.78 8.03 -3.63
N ARG A 83 -13.05 8.19 -3.96
CA ARG A 83 -13.76 9.48 -3.96
C ARG A 83 -12.97 10.64 -4.59
N GLY A 84 -12.47 10.44 -5.81
CA GLY A 84 -11.78 11.50 -6.55
C GLY A 84 -10.34 11.80 -6.10
N SER A 85 -9.80 11.05 -5.13
CA SER A 85 -8.37 11.13 -4.76
C SER A 85 -7.43 10.82 -5.93
N GLN A 86 -6.14 11.08 -5.75
CA GLN A 86 -5.12 10.54 -6.66
C GLN A 86 -5.09 9.01 -6.54
N PRO A 87 -4.80 8.27 -7.63
CA PRO A 87 -4.72 6.82 -7.57
C PRO A 87 -3.57 6.37 -6.68
N PHE A 88 -3.80 5.34 -5.87
CA PHE A 88 -2.85 4.85 -4.89
C PHE A 88 -2.84 3.32 -4.79
N CYS A 89 -1.69 2.74 -4.48
CA CYS A 89 -1.57 1.31 -4.27
C CYS A 89 -2.32 0.89 -3.00
N THR A 90 -3.15 -0.14 -3.08
CA THR A 90 -3.98 -0.62 -1.97
C THR A 90 -3.85 -2.13 -1.79
N ARG A 91 -4.57 -2.67 -0.80
CA ARG A 91 -4.75 -4.10 -0.58
C ARG A 91 -6.16 -4.43 -0.15
N THR A 92 -6.57 -5.67 -0.34
CA THR A 92 -7.85 -6.17 0.17
C THR A 92 -7.83 -6.30 1.69
N CYS A 93 -8.97 -6.08 2.33
CA CYS A 93 -9.13 -6.19 3.77
C CYS A 93 -10.50 -6.77 4.14
N SER A 94 -10.63 -7.27 5.36
CA SER A 94 -11.93 -7.68 5.94
C SER A 94 -12.38 -6.71 7.05
N ALA A 95 -11.41 -6.15 7.78
CA ALA A 95 -11.60 -5.19 8.86
C ALA A 95 -10.50 -4.11 8.85
N ASP A 96 -10.73 -3.00 9.56
CA ASP A 96 -9.76 -1.88 9.64
C ASP A 96 -8.39 -2.31 10.19
N ALA A 97 -8.35 -3.33 11.05
CA ALA A 97 -7.12 -3.86 11.62
C ALA A 97 -6.21 -4.57 10.59
N ASP A 98 -6.75 -4.94 9.42
CA ASP A 98 -5.96 -5.51 8.33
C ASP A 98 -5.17 -4.43 7.56
N CYS A 99 -5.52 -3.16 7.78
CA CYS A 99 -4.93 -2.03 7.07
C CYS A 99 -3.75 -1.43 7.85
N PRO A 100 -2.67 -1.06 7.15
CA PRO A 100 -1.48 -0.53 7.81
C PRO A 100 -1.70 0.91 8.30
N GLY A 101 -1.10 1.23 9.45
CA GLY A 101 -1.10 2.59 10.00
C GLY A 101 -2.49 3.07 10.41
N SER A 102 -2.86 4.26 9.94
CA SER A 102 -4.16 4.89 10.20
C SER A 102 -5.20 4.63 9.10
N ALA A 103 -4.95 3.66 8.21
CA ALA A 103 -5.88 3.31 7.16
C ALA A 103 -7.11 2.55 7.70
N PHE A 104 -8.20 2.58 6.94
CA PHE A 104 -9.46 1.89 7.25
C PHE A 104 -9.90 1.03 6.06
N CYS A 105 -10.76 0.05 6.34
CA CYS A 105 -11.23 -0.92 5.37
C CYS A 105 -12.57 -0.50 4.77
N ALA A 106 -12.55 -0.09 3.50
CA ALA A 106 -13.71 0.48 2.83
C ALA A 106 -14.20 -0.39 1.67
N GLU A 107 -15.51 -0.53 1.54
CA GLU A 107 -16.15 -1.07 0.34
C GLU A 107 -16.34 0.04 -0.69
N PHE A 108 -15.79 -0.15 -1.89
CA PHE A 108 -15.85 0.88 -2.95
C PHE A 108 -17.16 0.78 -3.74
N VAL A 109 -17.64 -0.46 -3.95
CA VAL A 109 -18.90 -0.76 -4.62
C VAL A 109 -19.79 -1.54 -3.65
N ILE A 110 -20.80 -0.87 -3.10
CA ILE A 110 -21.68 -1.44 -2.07
C ILE A 110 -22.40 -2.69 -2.58
N GLY A 111 -22.33 -3.77 -1.80
CA GLY A 111 -23.01 -5.04 -2.07
C GLY A 111 -22.15 -6.06 -2.83
N THR A 112 -20.91 -5.72 -3.17
CA THR A 112 -19.95 -6.68 -3.75
C THR A 112 -19.24 -7.50 -2.67
N GLY A 113 -19.14 -6.95 -1.45
CA GLY A 113 -18.38 -7.54 -0.35
C GLY A 113 -16.86 -7.40 -0.49
N GLU A 114 -16.35 -6.85 -1.60
CA GLU A 114 -14.93 -6.56 -1.78
C GLU A 114 -14.57 -5.24 -1.07
N LYS A 115 -13.62 -5.31 -0.13
CA LYS A 115 -13.14 -4.14 0.60
C LYS A 115 -11.65 -3.95 0.44
N TYR A 116 -11.23 -2.69 0.51
CA TYR A 116 -9.87 -2.25 0.25
C TYR A 116 -9.42 -1.24 1.30
N CYS A 117 -8.13 -1.24 1.60
CA CYS A 117 -7.55 -0.31 2.56
C CYS A 117 -7.42 1.10 1.97
N VAL A 118 -7.90 2.10 2.71
CA VAL A 118 -7.84 3.52 2.33
C VAL A 118 -7.13 4.30 3.42
N LYS A 119 -6.11 5.08 3.05
CA LYS A 119 -5.45 5.99 4.00
C LYS A 119 -6.46 7.02 4.50
N ALA A 120 -6.50 7.26 5.82
CA ALA A 120 -7.42 8.22 6.42
C ALA A 120 -7.32 9.63 5.79
N GLU A 121 -6.12 10.04 5.38
CA GLU A 121 -5.88 11.33 4.72
C GLU A 121 -6.62 11.50 3.38
N LEU A 122 -6.94 10.40 2.70
CA LEU A 122 -7.66 10.40 1.41
C LEU A 122 -9.18 10.44 1.58
N SER A 123 -9.69 10.35 2.82
CA SER A 123 -11.12 10.32 3.12
C SER A 123 -11.74 11.69 3.44
N GLY A 124 -10.91 12.73 3.60
CA GLY A 124 -11.33 14.09 3.91
C GLY A 124 -10.84 15.09 2.87
N SER A 125 -11.67 15.35 1.86
CA SER A 125 -11.60 16.54 1.01
C SER A 125 -12.97 17.20 0.99
#